data_AF-Q08VU9-F1
#
_entry.id   AF-Q08VU9-F1
#
_cell.length_a   1.000
_cell.length_b   1.000
_cell.length_c   1.000
_cell.angle_alpha   90.00
_cell.angle_beta   90.00
_cell.angle_gamma   90.00
#
_symmetry.space_group_name_H-M   'P 1'
#
loop_
_entity.id
_entity.type
_entity.pdbx_description
1 polymer ?
#
loop_
_entity_poly.entity_id
_entity_poly.type
_entity_poly.pdbx_seq_one_letter_code
_entity_poly.pdbx_strand_id
1 'polypeptide(L)'
;MGTSSLARPSLPRWEHAGPGTECVPGDSTFKQRQRGETRWRLARTPCPSSLGLKCVASPWCYPFMDIPWEDVRLFLAVAETGSLSSAARKLRIGQPTVSRRLAALEYTLGMALFRRGVDGLRHKKPAQEGLTVVKSFSIESAAFASKTLAARLPRKPRLAGIPWLAFAPPMDTLPPNPQLEQLIPGFTPVFTSDNYLVLAAAAEAGMGALPMPVMRHAFAGPSQLVPLPVELGPYKRLTYHLVCAKSALDIPRVRLLADLFVSEMEAAIAAVA
;
A
#
# COMPACT_ATOMS: atom_id res chain seq x y z
N MET A 1 40.50 -13.31 -51.06
CA MET A 1 41.16 -11.99 -51.18
C MET A 1 40.07 -10.95 -51.23
N GLY A 2 39.91 -9.94 -50.38
CA GLY A 2 40.53 -9.49 -49.13
C GLY A 2 39.50 -8.51 -48.54
N THR A 3 39.09 -8.68 -47.29
CA THR A 3 39.46 -7.79 -46.15
C THR A 3 38.98 -6.35 -46.24
N SER A 4 38.12 -5.97 -45.28
CA SER A 4 38.01 -4.65 -44.60
C SER A 4 36.52 -4.45 -44.20
N SER A 5 36.02 -4.90 -43.04
CA SER A 5 36.24 -4.40 -41.66
C SER A 5 36.39 -2.89 -41.55
N LEU A 6 35.46 -2.25 -40.81
CA LEU A 6 35.49 -0.93 -40.14
C LEU A 6 34.29 -0.07 -40.58
N ALA A 7 33.48 0.54 -39.72
CA ALA A 7 33.46 0.58 -38.26
C ALA A 7 32.00 0.79 -37.83
N ARG A 8 31.54 0.10 -36.78
CA ARG A 8 30.37 0.59 -36.05
C ARG A 8 30.73 1.98 -35.52
N PRO A 9 29.88 3.00 -35.70
CA PRO A 9 30.16 4.34 -35.17
C PRO A 9 30.43 4.19 -33.67
N SER A 10 31.58 4.73 -33.25
CA SER A 10 31.95 4.83 -31.84
C SER A 10 30.76 5.41 -31.09
N LEU A 11 30.21 4.65 -30.14
CA LEU A 11 29.26 5.20 -29.17
C LEU A 11 29.90 6.48 -28.62
N PRO A 12 29.16 7.61 -28.54
CA PRO A 12 29.69 8.81 -27.94
C PRO A 12 30.25 8.42 -26.57
N ARG A 13 31.54 8.69 -26.39
CA ARG A 13 32.21 8.55 -25.11
C ARG A 13 31.45 9.49 -24.18
N TRP A 14 30.56 8.93 -23.36
CA TRP A 14 29.82 9.69 -22.37
C TRP A 14 30.87 10.27 -21.43
N GLU A 15 31.14 11.56 -21.59
CA GLU A 15 31.74 12.34 -20.52
C GLU A 15 30.74 12.24 -19.38
N HIS A 16 31.03 11.35 -18.43
CA HIS A 16 30.31 11.25 -17.19
C HIS A 16 30.12 12.67 -16.67
N ALA A 17 28.88 13.05 -16.35
CA ALA A 17 28.67 14.20 -15.48
C ALA A 17 29.54 13.96 -14.26
N GLY A 18 30.64 14.72 -14.16
CA GLY A 18 31.64 14.50 -13.14
C GLY A 18 31.01 14.61 -11.76
N PRO A 19 31.61 13.99 -10.72
CA PRO A 19 31.17 14.15 -9.35
C PRO A 19 31.05 15.65 -9.01
N GLY A 20 29.85 16.08 -8.58
CA GLY A 20 29.58 17.47 -8.20
C GLY A 20 28.66 18.29 -9.12
N THR A 21 27.97 17.67 -10.07
CA THR A 21 26.99 18.34 -10.95
C THR A 21 25.57 18.25 -10.37
N GLU A 22 24.90 19.39 -10.16
CA GLU A 22 23.52 19.46 -9.66
C GLU A 22 22.53 19.63 -10.84
N CYS A 23 21.45 18.82 -10.85
CA CYS A 23 20.41 18.83 -11.88
C CYS A 23 19.04 19.14 -11.24
N VAL A 24 18.26 20.05 -11.84
CA VAL A 24 16.89 20.35 -11.41
C VAL A 24 15.95 20.31 -12.61
N PRO A 25 14.75 19.71 -12.50
CA PRO A 25 13.78 19.71 -13.59
C PRO A 25 13.32 21.14 -13.92
N GLY A 26 13.19 21.45 -15.20
CA GLY A 26 12.46 22.61 -15.70
C GLY A 26 11.54 22.18 -16.84
N ASP A 27 10.49 22.97 -17.13
CA ASP A 27 9.29 22.66 -17.94
C ASP A 27 9.48 22.17 -19.39
N SER A 28 10.71 21.94 -19.83
CA SER A 28 11.02 21.27 -21.12
C SER A 28 12.51 21.09 -21.37
N THR A 29 13.38 21.62 -20.50
CA THR A 29 14.83 21.56 -20.66
C THR A 29 15.51 21.41 -19.31
N PHE A 30 16.40 20.41 -19.19
CA PHE A 30 17.21 20.20 -17.99
C PHE A 30 18.21 21.33 -17.81
N LYS A 31 18.28 21.87 -16.61
CA LYS A 31 19.32 22.84 -16.23
C LYS A 31 20.37 22.15 -15.37
N GLN A 32 21.63 22.31 -15.77
CA GLN A 32 22.77 21.79 -15.04
C GLN A 32 23.65 22.95 -14.57
N ARG A 33 24.33 22.73 -13.44
CA ARG A 33 25.33 23.65 -12.91
C ARG A 33 26.41 22.86 -12.18
N GLN A 34 27.66 23.32 -12.26
CA GLN A 34 28.70 22.80 -11.37
C GLN A 34 28.69 23.53 -10.02
N ARG A 35 29.06 22.80 -8.97
CA ARG A 35 29.14 23.35 -7.61
C ARG A 35 30.10 24.54 -7.59
N GLY A 36 29.60 25.69 -7.14
CA GLY A 36 30.36 26.95 -7.08
C GLY A 36 30.03 27.98 -8.18
N GLU A 37 29.35 27.60 -9.25
CA GLU A 37 28.84 28.59 -10.22
C GLU A 37 27.59 29.31 -9.68
N THR A 38 27.08 30.36 -10.31
CA THR A 38 25.81 31.01 -9.90
C THR A 38 24.74 30.96 -10.99
N ARG A 39 25.09 30.49 -12.19
CA ARG A 39 24.24 30.54 -13.38
C ARG A 39 23.94 29.16 -13.93
N TRP A 40 22.67 28.86 -14.14
CA TRP A 40 22.18 27.62 -14.74
C TRP A 40 22.44 27.58 -16.25
N ARG A 41 22.92 26.45 -16.77
CA ARG A 41 23.07 26.22 -18.22
C ARG A 41 22.04 25.19 -18.70
N LEU A 42 21.54 25.39 -19.91
CA LEU A 42 20.70 24.41 -20.60
C LEU A 42 21.56 23.22 -21.02
N ALA A 43 21.22 22.02 -20.53
CA ALA A 43 21.90 20.79 -20.93
C ALA A 43 21.59 20.47 -22.41
N ARG A 44 22.63 20.29 -23.23
CA ARG A 44 22.49 20.05 -24.68
C ARG A 44 22.18 18.59 -25.03
N THR A 45 22.15 17.69 -24.06
CA THR A 45 21.91 16.24 -24.27
C THR A 45 20.56 15.80 -23.70
N PRO A 46 19.74 15.06 -24.46
CA PRO A 46 18.44 14.56 -23.99
C PRO A 46 18.59 13.46 -22.94
N CYS A 47 17.59 13.35 -22.05
CA CYS A 47 17.50 12.31 -21.03
C CYS A 47 17.40 10.91 -21.68
N PRO A 48 18.12 9.88 -21.18
CA PRO A 48 18.11 8.52 -21.75
C PRO A 48 16.72 7.87 -21.86
N SER A 49 15.74 8.34 -21.08
CA SER A 49 14.35 7.85 -21.13
C SER A 49 13.64 8.16 -22.46
N SER A 50 14.04 9.22 -23.17
CA SER A 50 13.47 9.58 -24.48
C SER A 50 13.92 8.67 -25.62
N LEU A 51 14.93 7.82 -25.40
CA LEU A 51 15.49 6.90 -26.39
C LEU A 51 15.26 5.42 -26.05
N GLY A 52 14.36 5.11 -25.10
CA GLY A 52 13.96 3.74 -24.79
C GLY A 52 15.02 2.87 -24.09
N LEU A 53 16.07 3.48 -23.55
CA LEU A 53 17.10 2.77 -22.77
C LEU A 53 16.85 2.96 -21.26
N LYS A 54 16.96 1.86 -20.49
CA LYS A 54 16.80 1.86 -19.03
C LYS A 54 17.90 2.72 -18.39
N CYS A 55 17.49 3.79 -17.73
CA CYS A 55 18.39 4.64 -16.94
C CYS A 55 18.73 3.91 -15.62
N VAL A 56 19.88 3.23 -15.58
CA VAL A 56 20.38 2.54 -14.38
C VAL A 56 21.49 3.37 -13.76
N ALA A 57 21.13 4.46 -13.07
CA ALA A 57 21.96 5.11 -12.03
C ALA A 57 21.31 6.42 -11.53
N SER A 58 20.44 6.32 -10.52
CA SER A 58 20.37 7.29 -9.41
C SER A 58 19.32 6.83 -8.39
N PRO A 59 19.64 6.77 -7.08
CA PRO A 59 18.68 6.50 -6.01
C PRO A 59 17.54 7.53 -5.92
N TRP A 60 17.69 8.70 -6.54
CA TRP A 60 16.70 9.78 -6.58
C TRP A 60 15.71 9.68 -7.76
N CYS A 61 15.81 8.62 -8.57
CA CYS A 61 14.90 8.34 -9.69
C CYS A 61 13.94 7.17 -9.40
N TYR A 62 13.91 6.68 -8.16
CA TYR A 62 12.77 5.92 -7.66
C TYR A 62 11.79 6.93 -7.07
N PRO A 63 10.66 7.24 -7.73
CA PRO A 63 9.59 7.85 -6.98
C PRO A 63 9.23 6.84 -5.89
N PHE A 64 9.14 7.34 -4.68
CA PHE A 64 8.27 6.81 -3.65
C PHE A 64 7.00 6.22 -4.33
N MET A 65 6.54 5.04 -3.91
CA MET A 65 5.32 4.43 -4.46
C MET A 65 4.10 5.33 -4.20
N ASP A 66 3.95 6.40 -4.97
CA ASP A 66 2.73 7.18 -5.08
C ASP A 66 1.88 6.49 -6.14
N ILE A 67 1.21 5.41 -5.72
CA ILE A 67 0.11 4.86 -6.50
C ILE A 67 -1.03 5.88 -6.39
N PRO A 68 -1.41 6.58 -7.47
CA PRO A 68 -2.51 7.53 -7.42
C PRO A 68 -3.77 6.83 -6.93
N TRP A 69 -4.49 7.43 -6.00
CA TRP A 69 -5.74 6.87 -5.46
C TRP A 69 -6.77 6.52 -6.56
N GLU A 70 -6.75 7.27 -7.66
CA GLU A 70 -7.56 6.97 -8.83
C GLU A 70 -7.20 5.66 -9.53
N ASP A 71 -5.92 5.24 -9.51
CA ASP A 71 -5.50 3.95 -10.07
C ASP A 71 -5.93 2.79 -9.18
N VAL A 72 -6.01 3.00 -7.86
CA VAL A 72 -6.64 2.05 -6.92
C VAL A 72 -8.13 1.91 -7.20
N ARG A 73 -8.85 3.03 -7.38
CA ARG A 73 -10.28 3.02 -7.77
C ARG A 73 -10.50 2.34 -9.12
N LEU A 74 -9.58 2.54 -10.05
CA LEU A 74 -9.62 1.91 -11.36
C LEU A 74 -9.43 0.40 -11.27
N PHE A 75 -8.45 -0.05 -10.48
CA PHE A 75 -8.26 -1.45 -10.17
C PHE A 75 -9.53 -2.05 -9.57
N LEU A 76 -10.14 -1.40 -8.57
CA LEU A 76 -11.39 -1.85 -7.93
C LEU A 76 -12.61 -1.82 -8.88
N ALA A 77 -12.65 -0.95 -9.88
CA ALA A 77 -13.72 -1.01 -10.87
C ALA A 77 -13.55 -2.19 -11.84
N VAL A 78 -12.32 -2.50 -12.25
CA VAL A 78 -12.01 -3.66 -13.11
C VAL A 78 -12.23 -4.97 -12.33
N ALA A 79 -11.88 -4.94 -11.05
CA ALA A 79 -12.12 -5.98 -10.07
C ALA A 79 -13.56 -6.47 -10.01
N GLU A 80 -14.45 -5.53 -9.71
CA GLU A 80 -15.86 -5.80 -9.45
C GLU A 80 -16.61 -6.16 -10.74
N THR A 81 -16.21 -5.56 -11.86
CA THR A 81 -16.93 -5.72 -13.13
C THR A 81 -16.40 -6.85 -14.00
N GLY A 82 -15.19 -7.35 -13.72
CA GLY A 82 -14.51 -8.37 -14.53
C GLY A 82 -14.29 -7.96 -15.98
N SER A 83 -14.42 -6.68 -16.34
CA SER A 83 -14.37 -6.21 -17.72
C SER A 83 -13.91 -4.76 -17.80
N LEU A 84 -12.92 -4.47 -18.66
CA LEU A 84 -12.44 -3.10 -18.89
C LEU A 84 -13.57 -2.19 -19.40
N SER A 85 -14.48 -2.72 -20.23
CA SER A 85 -15.60 -1.95 -20.80
C SER A 85 -16.67 -1.63 -19.76
N SER A 86 -16.94 -2.56 -18.84
CA SER A 86 -17.88 -2.33 -17.75
C SER A 86 -17.29 -1.42 -16.67
N ALA A 87 -16.00 -1.57 -16.34
CA ALA A 87 -15.27 -0.65 -15.48
C ALA A 87 -15.25 0.78 -16.04
N ALA A 88 -15.02 0.92 -17.35
CA ALA A 88 -15.05 2.21 -18.06
C ALA A 88 -16.41 2.91 -17.93
N ARG A 89 -17.51 2.17 -18.13
CA ARG A 89 -18.89 2.68 -17.93
C ARG A 89 -19.13 3.09 -16.48
N LYS A 90 -18.71 2.26 -15.51
CA LYS A 90 -18.87 2.54 -14.08
C LYS A 90 -18.12 3.81 -13.66
N LEU A 91 -16.91 4.00 -14.17
CA LEU A 91 -16.05 5.15 -13.87
C LEU A 91 -16.30 6.37 -14.76
N ARG A 92 -17.20 6.27 -15.76
CA ARG A 92 -17.48 7.32 -16.74
C ARG A 92 -16.23 7.81 -17.48
N ILE A 93 -15.31 6.90 -17.79
CA ILE A 93 -14.10 7.16 -18.59
C ILE A 93 -14.01 6.22 -19.79
N GLY A 94 -13.15 6.53 -20.75
CA GLY A 94 -12.93 5.67 -21.91
C GLY A 94 -12.26 4.34 -21.55
N GLN A 95 -12.68 3.24 -22.19
CA GLN A 95 -12.03 1.93 -22.03
C GLN A 95 -10.52 1.94 -22.36
N PRO A 96 -10.02 2.69 -23.36
CA PRO A 96 -8.59 2.83 -23.59
C PRO A 96 -7.85 3.46 -22.40
N THR A 97 -8.48 4.40 -21.71
CA THR A 97 -7.95 5.03 -20.50
C THR A 97 -7.85 4.02 -19.36
N VAL A 98 -8.87 3.17 -19.19
CA VAL A 98 -8.85 2.08 -18.20
C VAL A 98 -7.69 1.11 -18.48
N SER A 99 -7.56 0.67 -19.73
CA SER A 99 -6.50 -0.26 -20.12
C SER A 99 -5.11 0.32 -19.92
N ARG A 100 -4.90 1.59 -20.29
CA ARG A 100 -3.58 2.25 -20.17
C ARG A 100 -3.18 2.45 -18.72
N ARG A 101 -4.11 2.93 -17.88
CA ARG A 101 -3.85 3.16 -16.45
C ARG A 101 -3.65 1.85 -15.70
N LEU A 102 -4.41 0.81 -16.02
CA LEU A 102 -4.20 -0.52 -15.45
C LEU A 102 -2.82 -1.07 -15.82
N ALA A 103 -2.40 -0.96 -17.08
CA ALA A 103 -1.07 -1.39 -17.51
C ALA A 103 0.05 -0.58 -16.82
N ALA A 104 -0.15 0.72 -16.63
CA ALA A 104 0.79 1.56 -15.88
C ALA A 104 0.86 1.19 -14.39
N LEU A 105 -0.27 0.80 -13.80
CA LEU A 105 -0.33 0.29 -12.43
C LEU A 105 0.38 -1.06 -12.30
N GLU A 106 0.11 -2.01 -13.21
CA GLU A 106 0.79 -3.30 -13.26
C GLU A 106 2.31 -3.14 -13.48
N TYR A 107 2.71 -2.17 -14.32
CA TYR A 107 4.11 -1.82 -14.55
C TYR A 107 4.76 -1.23 -13.28
N THR A 108 4.08 -0.31 -12.61
CA THR A 108 4.55 0.30 -11.35
C THR A 108 4.68 -0.73 -10.23
N LEU A 109 3.74 -1.67 -10.15
CA LEU A 109 3.73 -2.75 -9.16
C LEU A 109 4.65 -3.92 -9.52
N GLY A 110 5.16 -3.96 -10.77
CA GLY A 110 5.97 -5.05 -11.27
C GLY A 110 5.24 -6.40 -11.35
N MET A 111 3.90 -6.41 -11.36
CA MET A 111 3.10 -7.63 -11.44
C MET A 111 1.79 -7.43 -12.20
N ALA A 112 1.36 -8.49 -12.90
CA ALA A 112 0.03 -8.54 -13.48
C ALA A 112 -1.03 -8.70 -12.39
N LEU A 113 -2.01 -7.82 -12.38
CA LEU A 113 -3.10 -7.77 -11.39
C LEU A 113 -4.29 -8.63 -11.81
N PHE A 114 -4.47 -8.86 -13.11
CA PHE A 114 -5.57 -9.64 -13.67
C PHE A 114 -5.09 -10.67 -14.69
N ARG A 115 -5.83 -11.79 -14.80
CA ARG A 115 -5.68 -12.73 -15.93
C ARG A 115 -6.89 -12.61 -16.86
N ARG A 116 -6.64 -12.66 -18.17
CA ARG A 116 -7.70 -12.76 -19.18
C ARG A 116 -8.12 -14.22 -19.30
N GLY A 117 -9.40 -14.50 -19.07
CA GLY A 117 -10.02 -15.80 -19.30
C GLY A 117 -11.24 -15.69 -20.21
N VAL A 118 -11.85 -16.83 -20.52
CA VAL A 118 -13.00 -16.94 -21.43
C VAL A 118 -14.23 -16.17 -20.93
N ASP A 119 -14.33 -15.96 -19.60
CA ASP A 119 -15.44 -15.24 -18.95
C ASP A 119 -15.08 -13.81 -18.51
N GLY A 120 -13.90 -13.27 -18.89
CA GLY A 120 -13.46 -11.91 -18.52
C GLY A 120 -12.17 -11.84 -17.70
N LEU A 121 -11.95 -10.69 -17.04
CA LEU A 121 -10.81 -10.43 -16.17
C LEU A 121 -11.09 -10.94 -14.76
N ARG A 122 -10.23 -11.83 -14.27
CA ARG A 122 -10.33 -12.35 -12.89
C ARG A 122 -9.12 -11.93 -12.07
N HIS A 123 -9.39 -11.56 -10.82
CA HIS A 123 -8.34 -11.36 -9.83
C HIS A 123 -7.57 -12.63 -9.55
N LYS A 124 -6.29 -12.47 -9.25
CA LYS A 124 -5.44 -13.55 -8.79
C LYS A 124 -5.41 -13.56 -7.26
N LYS A 125 -5.93 -14.63 -6.63
CA LYS A 125 -5.70 -14.93 -5.21
C LYS A 125 -4.18 -14.87 -4.93
N PRO A 126 -3.69 -14.26 -3.84
CA PRO A 126 -2.28 -14.33 -3.48
C PRO A 126 -1.95 -15.69 -2.83
N ALA A 127 -2.14 -16.76 -3.60
CA ALA A 127 -1.33 -17.96 -3.54
C ALA A 127 -0.42 -17.89 -4.77
N GLN A 128 0.43 -16.87 -4.80
CA GLN A 128 1.22 -16.56 -5.97
C GLN A 128 2.61 -17.18 -5.85
N GLU A 129 2.94 -18.03 -6.82
CA GLU A 129 4.32 -18.28 -7.19
C GLU A 129 5.03 -16.93 -7.33
N GLY A 130 6.00 -16.67 -6.44
CA GLY A 130 6.72 -15.40 -6.37
C GLY A 130 6.40 -14.51 -5.16
N LEU A 131 5.40 -14.79 -4.33
CA LEU A 131 5.24 -14.17 -3.00
C LEU A 131 5.80 -15.09 -1.92
N THR A 132 6.35 -14.52 -0.85
CA THR A 132 6.81 -15.24 0.33
C THR A 132 6.40 -14.51 1.59
N VAL A 133 6.05 -15.27 2.62
CA VAL A 133 5.91 -14.73 3.98
C VAL A 133 7.32 -14.45 4.49
N VAL A 134 7.57 -13.21 4.88
CA VAL A 134 8.83 -12.79 5.51
C VAL A 134 8.78 -13.13 7.00
N LYS A 135 7.67 -12.79 7.66
CA LYS A 135 7.45 -13.06 9.09
C LYS A 135 5.95 -13.14 9.39
N SER A 136 5.61 -13.96 10.37
CA SER A 136 4.29 -14.02 10.98
C SER A 136 4.36 -13.48 12.41
N PHE A 137 3.39 -12.66 12.78
CA PHE A 137 3.22 -12.09 14.11
C PHE A 137 1.91 -12.57 14.71
N SER A 138 1.92 -12.79 16.01
CA SER A 138 0.72 -13.09 16.78
C SER A 138 0.51 -11.93 17.74
N ILE A 139 -0.53 -11.14 17.50
CA ILE A 139 -0.77 -9.89 18.21
C ILE A 139 -2.08 -10.00 18.98
N GLU A 140 -2.10 -9.54 20.23
CA GLU A 140 -3.34 -9.46 20.98
C GLU A 140 -4.26 -8.39 20.39
N SER A 141 -5.56 -8.62 20.49
CA SER A 141 -6.61 -7.70 20.06
C SER A 141 -7.49 -7.38 21.25
N ALA A 142 -7.87 -6.11 21.37
CA ALA A 142 -8.82 -5.64 22.36
C ALA A 142 -9.88 -4.76 21.68
N ALA A 143 -11.03 -4.63 22.32
CA ALA A 143 -12.02 -3.65 21.89
C ALA A 143 -11.63 -2.27 22.40
N PHE A 144 -11.62 -1.27 21.51
CA PHE A 144 -11.27 0.10 21.84
C PHE A 144 -12.44 1.04 21.57
N ALA A 145 -12.64 2.01 22.46
CA ALA A 145 -13.66 3.03 22.36
C ALA A 145 -13.16 4.35 22.94
N SER A 146 -13.81 5.48 22.62
CA SER A 146 -13.47 6.75 23.27
C SER A 146 -13.67 6.69 24.78
N LYS A 147 -12.89 7.49 25.53
CA LYS A 147 -13.07 7.67 26.98
C LYS A 147 -14.53 7.97 27.38
N THR A 148 -15.21 8.80 26.59
CA THR A 148 -16.61 9.18 26.81
C THR A 148 -17.56 7.98 26.71
N LEU A 149 -17.38 7.14 25.70
CA LEU A 149 -18.19 5.93 25.55
C LEU A 149 -17.85 4.90 26.64
N ALA A 150 -16.56 4.69 26.92
CA ALA A 150 -16.11 3.77 27.96
C ALA A 150 -16.69 4.14 29.35
N ALA A 151 -16.78 5.43 29.68
CA ALA A 151 -17.36 5.90 30.93
C ALA A 151 -18.88 5.69 31.05
N ARG A 152 -19.60 5.56 29.93
CA ARG A 152 -21.04 5.29 29.90
C ARG A 152 -21.38 3.80 29.98
N LEU A 153 -20.45 2.95 29.58
CA LEU A 153 -20.64 1.51 29.61
C LEU A 153 -20.53 0.96 31.04
N PRO A 154 -21.20 -0.16 31.36
CA PRO A 154 -21.00 -0.86 32.62
C PRO A 154 -19.53 -1.25 32.80
N ARG A 155 -19.07 -1.39 34.06
CA ARG A 155 -17.68 -1.75 34.39
C ARG A 155 -17.19 -3.05 33.72
N LYS A 156 -18.09 -3.99 33.44
CA LYS A 156 -17.84 -5.21 32.66
C LYS A 156 -18.93 -5.33 31.59
N PRO A 157 -18.78 -4.68 30.44
CA PRO A 157 -19.80 -4.69 29.41
C PRO A 157 -19.87 -6.08 28.76
N ARG A 158 -21.09 -6.54 28.44
CA ARG A 158 -21.28 -7.71 27.58
C ARG A 158 -21.04 -7.30 26.13
N LEU A 159 -20.54 -8.22 25.30
CA LEU A 159 -20.30 -7.97 23.87
C LEU A 159 -21.54 -7.38 23.17
N ALA A 160 -22.73 -7.97 23.38
CA ALA A 160 -23.98 -7.48 22.77
C ALA A 160 -24.43 -6.09 23.25
N GLY A 161 -23.90 -5.60 24.39
CA GLY A 161 -24.23 -4.27 24.93
C GLY A 161 -23.28 -3.16 24.47
N ILE A 162 -22.29 -3.48 23.63
CA ILE A 162 -21.33 -2.53 23.10
C ILE A 162 -21.82 -2.07 21.72
N PRO A 163 -21.84 -0.75 21.45
CA PRO A 163 -22.15 -0.24 20.11
C PRO A 163 -20.96 -0.49 19.18
N TRP A 164 -21.01 -1.55 18.38
CA TRP A 164 -19.90 -1.95 17.51
C TRP A 164 -19.88 -1.21 16.18
N LEU A 165 -18.68 -0.80 15.79
CA LEU A 165 -18.36 -0.31 14.45
C LEU A 165 -17.89 -1.50 13.59
N ALA A 166 -18.24 -1.49 12.32
CA ALA A 166 -17.99 -2.62 11.42
C ALA A 166 -17.77 -2.16 9.97
N PHE A 167 -17.24 -3.05 9.12
CA PHE A 167 -17.10 -2.77 7.71
C PHE A 167 -18.47 -2.79 7.00
N ALA A 168 -18.66 -1.86 6.06
CA ALA A 168 -19.79 -1.87 5.14
C ALA A 168 -19.49 -2.80 3.94
N PRO A 169 -20.53 -3.34 3.25
CA PRO A 169 -20.32 -4.05 2.00
C PRO A 169 -19.54 -3.19 0.99
N PRO A 170 -18.59 -3.79 0.23
CA PRO A 170 -18.29 -5.22 0.13
C PRO A 170 -17.23 -5.74 1.13
N MET A 171 -16.79 -4.91 2.09
CA MET A 171 -15.75 -5.25 3.07
C MET A 171 -16.32 -5.93 4.33
N ASP A 172 -17.62 -6.13 4.41
CA ASP A 172 -18.34 -6.79 5.50
C ASP A 172 -17.95 -8.27 5.70
N THR A 173 -17.24 -8.86 4.74
CA THR A 173 -16.63 -10.19 4.88
C THR A 173 -15.30 -10.20 5.64
N LEU A 174 -14.73 -9.02 5.92
CA LEU A 174 -13.45 -8.88 6.62
C LEU A 174 -13.66 -8.74 8.14
N PRO A 175 -12.67 -9.17 8.95
CA PRO A 175 -12.66 -8.85 10.37
C PRO A 175 -12.82 -7.33 10.59
N PRO A 176 -13.63 -6.87 11.57
CA PRO A 176 -14.18 -7.68 12.66
C PRO A 176 -15.56 -8.31 12.40
N ASN A 177 -16.22 -8.07 11.26
CA ASN A 177 -17.63 -8.44 11.07
C ASN A 177 -17.93 -9.93 11.32
N PRO A 178 -17.26 -10.91 10.67
CA PRO A 178 -17.58 -12.32 10.90
C PRO A 178 -17.30 -12.77 12.33
N GLN A 179 -16.36 -12.09 13.01
CA GLN A 179 -15.99 -12.40 14.39
C GLN A 179 -17.08 -11.96 15.35
N LEU A 180 -17.61 -10.75 15.15
CA LEU A 180 -18.71 -10.21 15.95
C LEU A 180 -20.02 -10.96 15.68
N GLU A 181 -20.31 -11.33 14.44
CA GLU A 181 -21.47 -12.16 14.07
C GLU A 181 -21.45 -13.54 14.76
N GLN A 182 -20.27 -14.16 14.88
CA GLN A 182 -20.13 -15.44 15.58
C GLN A 182 -20.29 -15.31 17.09
N LEU A 183 -19.91 -14.16 17.67
CA LEU A 183 -19.97 -13.94 19.12
C LEU A 183 -21.29 -13.32 19.60
N ILE A 184 -22.02 -12.63 18.72
CA ILE A 184 -23.22 -11.86 19.06
C ILE A 184 -24.37 -12.35 18.17
N PRO A 185 -25.32 -13.13 18.71
CA PRO A 185 -26.50 -13.54 17.96
C PRO A 185 -27.30 -12.33 17.46
N GLY A 186 -27.62 -12.31 16.16
CA GLY A 186 -28.33 -11.19 15.53
C GLY A 186 -27.52 -9.89 15.48
N PHE A 187 -26.18 -9.99 15.42
CA PHE A 187 -25.27 -8.86 15.37
C PHE A 187 -25.71 -7.81 14.35
N THR A 188 -25.80 -6.56 14.78
CA THR A 188 -26.02 -5.40 13.92
C THR A 188 -25.09 -4.29 14.37
N PRO A 189 -24.19 -3.77 13.50
CA PRO A 189 -23.32 -2.67 13.86
C PRO A 189 -24.10 -1.36 13.96
N VAL A 190 -23.67 -0.45 14.83
CA VAL A 190 -24.29 0.87 14.98
C VAL A 190 -23.87 1.85 13.88
N PHE A 191 -22.73 1.60 13.26
CA PHE A 191 -22.19 2.38 12.17
C PHE A 191 -21.26 1.51 11.32
N THR A 192 -21.31 1.72 10.01
CA THR A 192 -20.49 0.97 9.05
C THR A 192 -19.80 1.89 8.06
N SER A 193 -18.58 1.54 7.67
CA SER A 193 -17.83 2.20 6.59
C SER A 193 -16.95 1.17 5.89
N ASP A 194 -16.69 1.37 4.60
CA ASP A 194 -15.69 0.64 3.82
C ASP A 194 -14.26 1.15 4.05
N ASN A 195 -14.06 2.15 4.92
CA ASN A 195 -12.75 2.74 5.19
C ASN A 195 -12.39 2.65 6.68
N TYR A 196 -11.28 1.97 6.96
CA TYR A 196 -10.77 1.81 8.32
C TYR A 196 -10.50 3.14 9.04
N LEU A 197 -9.98 4.16 8.34
CA LEU A 197 -9.69 5.47 8.95
C LEU A 197 -10.98 6.17 9.38
N VAL A 198 -12.08 5.97 8.64
CA VAL A 198 -13.40 6.49 9.01
C VAL A 198 -13.93 5.75 10.24
N LEU A 199 -13.74 4.42 10.33
CA LEU A 199 -14.09 3.65 11.52
C LEU A 199 -13.28 4.09 12.75
N ALA A 200 -11.97 4.30 12.61
CA ALA A 200 -11.12 4.80 13.69
C ALA A 200 -11.56 6.20 14.16
N ALA A 201 -11.81 7.12 13.23
CA ALA A 201 -12.33 8.45 13.55
C ALA A 201 -13.72 8.39 14.22
N ALA A 202 -14.58 7.46 13.79
CA ALA A 202 -15.89 7.23 14.41
C ALA A 202 -15.77 6.73 15.86
N ALA A 203 -14.81 5.84 16.12
CA ALA A 203 -14.51 5.36 17.46
C ALA A 203 -14.02 6.51 18.35
N GLU A 204 -13.10 7.34 17.83
CA GLU A 204 -12.56 8.52 18.52
C GLU A 204 -13.67 9.53 18.88
N ALA A 205 -14.63 9.72 17.97
CA ALA A 205 -15.82 10.53 18.18
C ALA A 205 -16.82 9.91 19.19
N GLY A 206 -16.61 8.67 19.62
CA GLY A 206 -17.46 7.97 20.57
C GLY A 206 -18.72 7.35 19.97
N MET A 207 -18.79 7.18 18.65
CA MET A 207 -19.93 6.52 17.99
C MET A 207 -19.98 5.02 18.29
N GLY A 208 -18.85 4.39 18.58
CA GLY A 208 -18.81 2.97 18.89
C GLY A 208 -17.43 2.47 19.26
N ALA A 209 -17.31 1.14 19.36
CA ALA A 209 -16.08 0.43 19.61
C ALA A 209 -15.62 -0.36 18.40
N LEU A 210 -14.30 -0.52 18.25
CA LEU A 210 -13.68 -1.34 17.21
C LEU A 210 -12.65 -2.30 17.84
N PRO A 211 -12.61 -3.59 17.45
CA PRO A 211 -11.48 -4.45 17.76
C PRO A 211 -10.22 -3.96 17.05
N MET A 212 -9.13 -3.76 17.79
CA MET A 212 -7.84 -3.36 17.24
C MET A 212 -6.68 -4.13 17.89
N PRO A 213 -5.56 -4.32 17.17
CA PRO A 213 -4.34 -4.85 17.74
C PRO A 213 -3.85 -3.98 18.90
N VAL A 214 -3.41 -4.64 19.95
CA VAL A 214 -2.75 -4.00 21.08
C VAL A 214 -1.26 -3.99 20.80
N MET A 215 -0.72 -2.83 20.44
CA MET A 215 0.71 -2.61 20.21
C MET A 215 1.10 -1.18 20.58
N ARG A 216 2.37 -0.96 20.94
CA ARG A 216 2.92 0.38 21.24
C ARG A 216 4.13 0.62 20.35
N HIS A 217 4.00 1.50 19.37
CA HIS A 217 5.10 1.84 18.45
C HIS A 217 5.41 3.34 18.48
N ALA A 218 6.63 3.70 18.07
CA ALA A 218 7.12 5.08 18.11
C ALA A 218 6.33 6.06 17.22
N PHE A 219 5.62 5.54 16.22
CA PHE A 219 4.79 6.31 15.28
C PHE A 219 3.33 6.51 15.73
N ALA A 220 2.96 6.08 16.94
CA ALA A 220 1.59 6.21 17.42
C ALA A 220 1.22 7.69 17.59
N GLY A 221 0.17 8.13 16.91
CA GLY A 221 -0.41 9.45 17.11
C GLY A 221 -1.19 9.54 18.43
N PRO A 222 -1.54 10.75 18.89
CA PRO A 222 -2.42 10.92 20.03
C PRO A 222 -3.79 10.29 19.72
N SER A 223 -4.24 9.38 20.58
CA SER A 223 -5.55 8.72 20.50
C SER A 223 -6.30 8.90 21.81
N GLN A 224 -7.61 9.13 21.74
CA GLN A 224 -8.50 9.17 22.92
C GLN A 224 -9.15 7.80 23.16
N LEU A 225 -8.80 6.79 22.38
CA LEU A 225 -9.30 5.45 22.53
C LEU A 225 -8.66 4.77 23.72
N VAL A 226 -9.50 4.08 24.47
CA VAL A 226 -9.11 3.27 25.62
C VAL A 226 -9.62 1.85 25.42
N PRO A 227 -8.86 0.84 25.87
CA PRO A 227 -9.31 -0.54 25.80
C PRO A 227 -10.51 -0.75 26.74
N LEU A 228 -11.50 -1.49 26.26
CA LEU A 228 -12.66 -1.91 27.04
C LEU A 228 -12.36 -3.23 27.76
N PRO A 229 -12.82 -3.41 29.00
CA PRO A 229 -12.62 -4.64 29.77
C PRO A 229 -13.60 -5.74 29.33
N VAL A 230 -13.46 -6.20 28.08
CA VAL A 230 -14.30 -7.23 27.46
C VAL A 230 -13.43 -8.28 26.78
N GLU A 231 -13.83 -9.55 26.87
CA GLU A 231 -13.11 -10.66 26.24
C GLU A 231 -13.64 -10.92 24.82
N LEU A 232 -12.73 -10.94 23.84
CA LEU A 232 -13.04 -11.24 22.43
C LEU A 232 -12.96 -12.74 22.10
N GLY A 233 -12.88 -13.60 23.12
CA GLY A 233 -12.83 -15.06 22.99
C GLY A 233 -11.71 -15.52 22.05
N PRO A 234 -12.01 -16.34 21.02
CA PRO A 234 -10.99 -16.88 20.11
C PRO A 234 -10.29 -15.81 19.27
N TYR A 235 -10.85 -14.60 19.17
CA TYR A 235 -10.29 -13.49 18.40
C TYR A 235 -9.47 -12.50 19.24
N LYS A 236 -9.20 -12.84 20.51
CA LYS A 236 -8.25 -12.11 21.35
C LYS A 236 -6.85 -12.08 20.76
N ARG A 237 -6.52 -12.98 19.84
CA ARG A 237 -5.20 -13.07 19.21
C ARG A 237 -5.35 -13.21 17.71
N LEU A 238 -4.75 -12.28 16.98
CA LEU A 238 -4.80 -12.21 15.53
C LEU A 238 -3.41 -12.51 14.96
N THR A 239 -3.38 -13.26 13.87
CA THR A 239 -2.15 -13.55 13.14
C THR A 239 -2.00 -12.57 11.97
N TYR A 240 -0.88 -11.85 11.96
CA TYR A 240 -0.51 -10.95 10.87
C TYR A 240 0.68 -11.53 10.10
N HIS A 241 0.66 -11.41 8.78
CA HIS A 241 1.76 -11.88 7.93
C HIS A 241 2.35 -10.71 7.16
N LEU A 242 3.65 -10.47 7.32
CA LEU A 242 4.39 -9.64 6.39
C LEU A 242 4.70 -10.46 5.14
N VAL A 243 4.15 -10.04 4.00
CA VAL A 243 4.33 -10.73 2.71
C VAL A 243 5.10 -9.83 1.77
N CYS A 244 6.07 -10.40 1.05
CA CYS A 244 6.86 -9.69 0.05
C CYS A 244 7.02 -10.57 -1.20
N ALA A 245 7.28 -9.95 -2.36
CA ALA A 245 7.70 -10.69 -3.54
C ALA A 245 9.11 -11.25 -3.35
N LYS A 246 9.34 -12.52 -3.67
CA LYS A 246 10.64 -13.21 -3.56
C LYS A 246 11.75 -12.42 -4.26
N SER A 247 11.52 -12.01 -5.50
CA SER A 247 12.47 -11.22 -6.29
C SER A 247 12.72 -9.81 -5.73
N ALA A 248 11.79 -9.26 -4.95
CA ALA A 248 11.99 -7.96 -4.33
C ALA A 248 12.93 -8.06 -3.11
N LEU A 249 12.96 -9.21 -2.43
CA LEU A 249 13.91 -9.45 -1.32
C LEU A 249 15.37 -9.57 -1.79
N ASP A 250 15.62 -9.79 -3.07
CA ASP A 250 16.97 -9.72 -3.64
C ASP A 250 17.49 -8.27 -3.71
N ILE A 251 16.60 -7.27 -3.66
CA ILE A 251 16.96 -5.86 -3.65
C ILE A 251 17.35 -5.46 -2.21
N PRO A 252 18.62 -5.07 -1.95
CA PRO A 252 19.11 -4.89 -0.57
C PRO A 252 18.29 -3.91 0.28
N ARG A 253 17.81 -2.80 -0.30
CA ARG A 253 16.99 -1.82 0.42
C ARG A 253 15.61 -2.36 0.82
N VAL A 254 15.04 -3.26 0.02
CA VAL A 254 13.72 -3.85 0.30
C VAL A 254 13.88 -4.88 1.42
N ARG A 255 14.94 -5.70 1.35
CA ARG A 255 15.29 -6.62 2.43
C ARG A 255 15.55 -5.88 3.74
N LEU A 256 16.37 -4.84 3.71
CA LEU A 256 16.64 -4.00 4.87
C LEU A 256 15.35 -3.40 5.45
N LEU A 257 14.45 -2.87 4.61
CA LEU A 257 13.17 -2.34 5.06
C LEU A 257 12.29 -3.43 5.69
N ALA A 258 12.24 -4.62 5.09
CA ALA A 258 11.49 -5.75 5.63
C ALA A 258 12.04 -6.17 7.00
N ASP A 259 13.36 -6.27 7.14
CA ASP A 259 14.04 -6.62 8.39
C ASP A 259 13.79 -5.55 9.47
N LEU A 260 13.88 -4.26 9.11
CA LEU A 260 13.56 -3.15 10.02
C LEU A 260 12.09 -3.17 10.43
N PHE A 261 11.17 -3.40 9.50
CA PHE A 261 9.74 -3.50 9.81
C PHE A 261 9.45 -4.67 10.76
N VAL A 262 10.11 -5.81 10.56
CA VAL A 262 10.00 -6.96 11.47
C VAL A 262 10.50 -6.58 12.87
N SER A 263 11.67 -5.97 12.97
CA SER A 263 12.25 -5.52 14.25
C SER A 263 11.33 -4.53 14.96
N GLU A 264 10.79 -3.54 14.25
CA GLU A 264 9.87 -2.55 14.82
C GLU A 264 8.56 -3.19 15.28
N MET A 265 8.02 -4.14 14.52
CA MET A 265 6.81 -4.85 14.93
C MET A 265 7.03 -5.73 16.15
N GLU A 266 8.15 -6.46 16.23
CA GLU A 266 8.49 -7.25 17.41
C GLU A 266 8.66 -6.36 18.64
N ALA A 267 9.37 -5.23 18.50
CA ALA A 267 9.50 -4.25 19.57
C ALA A 267 8.14 -3.68 20.00
N ALA A 268 7.27 -3.35 19.04
CA ALA A 268 5.96 -2.77 19.32
C ALA A 268 4.99 -3.72 20.02
N ILE A 269 5.08 -5.02 19.69
CA ILE A 269 4.31 -6.08 20.34
C ILE A 269 4.85 -6.33 21.75
N ALA A 270 6.17 -6.41 21.91
CA ALA A 270 6.82 -6.63 23.20
C ALA A 270 6.57 -5.48 24.19
N ALA A 271 6.41 -4.24 23.71
CA ALA A 271 6.16 -3.07 24.53
C ALA A 271 4.78 -3.05 25.23
N VAL A 272 3.91 -4.03 24.95
CA VAL A 272 2.58 -4.17 25.59
C VAL A 272 2.42 -5.48 26.37
N ALA A 273 3.37 -6.42 26.25
CA ALA A 273 3.41 -7.65 27.02
C ALA A 273 3.89 -7.38 28.46
#